data_AF-A0AAV6G726-F1
#
_entry.id   AF-A0AAV6G726-F1
#
_cell.length_a   1.000
_cell.length_b   1.000
_cell.length_c   1.000
_cell.angle_alpha   90.00
_cell.angle_beta   90.00
_cell.angle_gamma   90.00
#
_symmetry.space_group_name_H-M   'P 1'
#
loop_
_entity.id
_entity.type
_entity.pdbx_description
1 polymer ?
#
loop_
_entity_poly.entity_id
_entity_poly.type
_entity_poly.pdbx_seq_one_letter_code
_entity_poly.pdbx_strand_id
1 'polypeptide(L)'
;MSWVPVTRLGVLVKKKANQYQKTFQYHPIPSKTCQNLPTSVPEYPTNQPTVTSSVNEIASNCVCITEPCVPERSVLIGSFHQGHARFGNARNRQCGAISLTALLMCKMKSVLTWEPEDLDEVLVQGTVLYRSMRAQGKIRDHVDGRGYIAVSELPRRHRLWNCVFTIDFAESFTGIVHVDDYDHALRDVAMPFDVAIQRTLLSNDGCLLTICANTCAIVKEGSKFAFIDSHANGRVNQKGQDASCVAYFSCVESLFTFVYNFARSFGVDTPRFELTGVNARIIDGSIQMSNASSCTMSSANCLAGYSDVVKDAILSLAFALPVFSFASDDETNCSGLECRR
;
A
#
# COMPACT_ATOMS: atom_id res chain seq x y z
N MET A 1 -0.33 19.59 15.26
CA MET A 1 0.49 19.22 14.08
C MET A 1 -0.31 19.51 12.82
N SER A 2 0.11 20.44 11.97
CA SER A 2 -0.62 20.81 10.75
C SER A 2 -0.19 19.93 9.56
N TRP A 3 -1.17 19.22 8.99
CA TRP A 3 -1.03 18.41 7.79
C TRP A 3 -0.70 19.30 6.57
N VAL A 4 0.33 18.93 5.79
CA VAL A 4 0.70 19.59 4.53
C VAL A 4 0.61 18.56 3.40
N PRO A 5 -0.47 18.59 2.61
CA PRO A 5 -0.66 17.68 1.50
C PRO A 5 0.27 18.02 0.32
N VAL A 6 0.73 16.98 -0.36
CA VAL A 6 1.71 17.07 -1.46
C VAL A 6 1.11 16.79 -2.85
N THR A 7 -0.15 16.39 -2.92
CA THR A 7 -0.91 16.31 -4.17
C THR A 7 -1.80 17.55 -4.35
N ARG A 8 -2.06 17.96 -5.60
CA ARG A 8 -3.07 19.01 -5.91
C ARG A 8 -4.40 18.73 -5.21
N LEU A 9 -4.74 17.45 -5.08
CA LEU A 9 -5.94 16.98 -4.45
C LEU A 9 -5.91 17.06 -2.92
N GLY A 10 -4.79 16.70 -2.29
CA GLY A 10 -4.63 16.91 -0.86
C GLY A 10 -4.71 18.40 -0.50
N VAL A 11 -4.16 19.29 -1.33
CA VAL A 11 -4.31 20.76 -1.16
C VAL A 11 -5.78 21.19 -1.26
N LEU A 12 -6.58 20.56 -2.13
CA LEU A 12 -8.03 20.76 -2.24
C LEU A 12 -8.79 20.25 -1.00
N VAL A 13 -8.43 19.08 -0.48
CA VAL A 13 -8.97 18.53 0.77
C VAL A 13 -8.62 19.43 1.97
N LYS A 14 -7.41 20.00 2.01
CA LYS A 14 -7.04 21.00 3.04
C LYS A 14 -7.88 22.26 2.94
N LYS A 15 -8.17 22.72 1.71
CA LYS A 15 -9.00 23.90 1.45
C LYS A 15 -10.48 23.68 1.78
N LYS A 16 -11.00 22.45 1.67
CA LYS A 16 -12.42 22.11 1.94
C LYS A 16 -12.69 21.49 3.32
N ALA A 17 -11.67 21.27 4.14
CA ALA A 17 -11.79 20.60 5.45
C ALA A 17 -12.79 21.25 6.43
N ASN A 18 -13.06 22.56 6.32
CA ASN A 18 -14.03 23.25 7.18
C ASN A 18 -15.50 23.08 6.76
N GLN A 19 -15.78 22.56 5.56
CA GLN A 19 -17.15 22.39 5.07
C GLN A 19 -17.76 21.02 5.45
N TYR A 20 -16.93 20.00 5.69
CA TYR A 20 -17.38 18.60 5.88
C TYR A 20 -17.25 18.10 7.32
N GLN A 21 -16.81 18.95 8.25
CA GLN A 21 -16.72 18.62 9.68
C GLN A 21 -18.08 18.50 10.38
N LYS A 22 -19.19 18.85 9.72
CA LYS A 22 -20.53 18.91 10.31
C LYS A 22 -21.37 17.62 10.20
N THR A 23 -20.90 16.55 9.56
CA THR A 23 -21.78 15.40 9.24
C THR A 23 -21.37 14.04 9.80
N PHE A 24 -20.40 13.96 10.72
CA PHE A 24 -20.04 12.68 11.33
C PHE A 24 -20.40 12.66 12.82
N GLN A 25 -21.63 12.20 13.12
CA GLN A 25 -21.94 11.63 14.43
C GLN A 25 -21.48 10.16 14.43
N TYR A 26 -20.54 9.87 15.31
CA TYR A 26 -20.02 8.53 15.54
C TYR A 26 -21.11 7.67 16.21
N HIS A 27 -21.41 6.51 15.65
CA HIS A 27 -22.09 5.43 16.38
C HIS A 27 -21.09 4.29 16.57
N PRO A 28 -20.59 4.06 17.80
CA PRO A 28 -19.73 2.93 18.08
C PRO A 28 -20.48 1.63 17.77
N ILE A 29 -19.91 0.79 16.92
CA ILE A 29 -20.36 -0.60 16.78
C ILE A 29 -19.94 -1.32 18.09
N PRO A 30 -20.88 -1.87 18.88
CA PRO A 30 -20.52 -2.60 20.09
C PRO A 30 -19.80 -3.90 19.72
N SER A 31 -18.68 -4.15 20.39
CA SER A 31 -17.96 -5.41 20.33
C SER A 31 -18.88 -6.54 20.78
N LYS A 32 -19.22 -7.47 19.87
CA LYS A 32 -19.85 -8.74 20.27
C LYS A 32 -18.77 -9.64 20.86
N THR A 33 -18.70 -9.67 22.18
CA THR A 33 -18.00 -10.71 22.94
C THR A 33 -18.78 -12.01 22.80
N CYS A 34 -18.13 -13.08 22.29
CA CYS A 34 -18.65 -14.44 22.36
C CYS A 34 -18.66 -14.92 23.82
N GLN A 35 -19.78 -14.78 24.52
CA GLN A 35 -20.03 -15.53 25.75
C GLN A 35 -21.51 -15.95 25.83
N ASN A 36 -21.70 -17.26 26.02
CA ASN A 36 -22.90 -17.97 26.47
C ASN A 36 -24.09 -18.05 25.49
N LEU A 37 -24.21 -19.19 24.81
CA LEU A 37 -25.49 -19.67 24.28
C LEU A 37 -26.38 -20.14 25.45
N PRO A 38 -27.62 -19.66 25.58
CA PRO A 38 -28.68 -20.39 26.24
C PRO A 38 -29.33 -21.37 25.26
N THR A 39 -29.42 -22.62 25.69
CA THR A 39 -30.22 -23.69 25.10
C THR A 39 -31.71 -23.33 25.15
N SER A 40 -32.31 -22.96 24.03
CA SER A 40 -33.73 -23.19 23.77
C SER A 40 -34.04 -23.03 22.28
N VAL A 41 -34.55 -24.11 21.70
CA VAL A 41 -35.07 -24.21 20.34
C VAL A 41 -36.49 -23.66 20.32
N PRO A 42 -36.87 -22.78 19.38
CA PRO A 42 -38.27 -22.62 19.00
C PRO A 42 -38.55 -23.41 17.72
N GLU A 43 -39.37 -24.46 17.85
CA GLU A 43 -40.08 -25.10 16.74
C GLU A 43 -41.06 -24.12 16.09
N TYR A 44 -41.08 -24.07 14.75
CA TYR A 44 -42.20 -23.57 13.93
C TYR A 44 -42.10 -24.16 12.50
N PRO A 45 -43.20 -24.25 11.74
CA PRO A 45 -43.68 -25.50 11.20
C PRO A 45 -43.33 -25.70 9.73
N THR A 46 -43.25 -26.98 9.37
CA THR A 46 -43.14 -27.51 8.02
C THR A 46 -44.32 -27.06 7.16
N ASN A 47 -44.06 -26.43 6.01
CA ASN A 47 -44.90 -26.48 4.82
C ASN A 47 -44.06 -26.13 3.58
N GLN A 48 -43.71 -27.16 2.80
CA GLN A 48 -43.31 -27.04 1.40
C GLN A 48 -44.56 -26.88 0.52
N PRO A 49 -44.41 -26.28 -0.67
CA PRO A 49 -44.55 -27.12 -1.85
C PRO A 49 -43.40 -26.99 -2.84
N THR A 50 -43.12 -28.14 -3.44
CA THR A 50 -42.10 -28.48 -4.44
C THR A 50 -42.34 -27.80 -5.78
N VAL A 51 -41.32 -27.13 -6.33
CA VAL A 51 -41.12 -27.00 -7.77
C VAL A 51 -39.68 -27.35 -8.09
N THR A 52 -39.52 -28.49 -8.74
CA THR A 52 -38.31 -29.02 -9.34
C THR A 52 -38.07 -28.32 -10.69
N SER A 53 -36.87 -27.75 -10.89
CA SER A 53 -35.99 -28.07 -12.04
C SER A 53 -34.79 -27.11 -12.15
N SER A 54 -33.62 -27.74 -12.27
CA SER A 54 -32.40 -27.30 -12.98
C SER A 54 -31.71 -25.99 -12.57
N VAL A 55 -30.76 -26.06 -11.63
CA VAL A 55 -29.35 -25.66 -11.84
C VAL A 55 -28.47 -26.39 -10.81
N ASN A 56 -28.09 -27.64 -11.08
CA ASN A 56 -27.04 -28.33 -10.32
C ASN A 56 -26.13 -29.00 -11.34
N GLU A 57 -25.13 -28.27 -11.85
CA GLU A 57 -23.88 -28.84 -12.38
C GLU A 57 -22.85 -27.76 -12.77
N ILE A 58 -22.47 -26.86 -11.87
CA ILE A 58 -21.10 -26.28 -11.85
C ILE A 58 -20.74 -25.96 -10.39
N ALA A 59 -20.73 -26.98 -9.53
CA ALA A 59 -20.23 -26.89 -8.16
C ALA A 59 -19.18 -27.98 -7.96
N SER A 60 -18.05 -27.88 -8.67
CA SER A 60 -16.87 -28.73 -8.46
C SER A 60 -15.68 -28.09 -9.16
N ASN A 61 -14.98 -27.20 -8.44
CA ASN A 61 -13.52 -26.97 -8.51
C ASN A 61 -13.04 -25.60 -7.95
N CYS A 62 -13.77 -24.97 -7.03
CA CYS A 62 -13.12 -24.00 -6.14
C CYS A 62 -12.75 -24.72 -4.84
N VAL A 63 -11.62 -25.41 -4.84
CA VAL A 63 -10.99 -25.87 -3.60
C VAL A 63 -10.48 -24.63 -2.89
N CYS A 64 -11.31 -24.06 -2.04
CA CYS A 64 -10.86 -23.10 -1.04
C CYS A 64 -10.05 -23.90 -0.01
N ILE A 65 -8.73 -23.97 -0.19
CA ILE A 65 -7.85 -24.35 0.92
C ILE A 65 -7.89 -23.17 1.90
N THR A 66 -8.91 -23.15 2.76
CA THR A 66 -8.94 -22.28 3.93
C THR A 66 -8.04 -22.89 4.99
N GLU A 67 -6.72 -22.82 4.76
CA GLU A 67 -5.79 -22.71 5.88
C GLU A 67 -6.19 -21.42 6.62
N PRO A 68 -6.54 -21.47 7.91
CA PRO A 68 -6.74 -20.24 8.69
C PRO A 68 -5.48 -19.38 8.55
N CYS A 69 -5.60 -18.11 8.18
CA CYS A 69 -4.44 -17.21 8.23
C CYS A 69 -4.02 -17.05 9.69
N VAL A 70 -3.12 -17.92 10.15
CA VAL A 70 -2.47 -17.78 11.44
C VAL A 70 -1.53 -16.58 11.31
N PRO A 71 -1.66 -15.54 12.16
CA PRO A 71 -0.79 -14.37 12.12
C PRO A 71 0.60 -14.76 12.64
N GLU A 72 1.38 -15.47 11.82
CA GLU A 72 2.79 -15.70 12.09
C GLU A 72 3.57 -14.46 11.63
N ARG A 73 3.74 -13.52 12.57
CA ARG A 73 4.53 -12.32 12.36
C ARG A 73 5.93 -12.55 12.90
N SER A 74 6.90 -12.76 12.02
CA SER A 74 8.30 -12.54 12.36
C SER A 74 8.67 -11.07 12.16
N VAL A 75 9.60 -10.57 12.97
CA VAL A 75 10.09 -9.20 12.89
C VAL A 75 11.61 -9.24 12.84
N LEU A 76 12.18 -8.62 11.82
CA LEU A 76 13.60 -8.29 11.75
C LEU A 76 13.80 -6.91 12.39
N ILE A 77 14.77 -6.80 13.30
CA ILE A 77 15.11 -5.54 13.96
C ILE A 77 16.52 -5.14 13.53
N GLY A 78 16.69 -3.90 13.06
CA GLY A 78 17.99 -3.35 12.70
C GLY A 78 18.84 -3.01 13.92
N SER A 79 20.07 -2.53 13.70
CA SER A 79 20.91 -2.06 14.81
C SER A 79 20.56 -0.64 15.25
N PHE A 80 19.99 0.16 14.34
CA PHE A 80 19.60 1.55 14.61
C PHE A 80 18.35 1.96 13.81
N HIS A 81 17.87 3.18 14.07
CA HIS A 81 16.74 3.78 13.37
C HIS A 81 17.16 5.10 12.70
N GLN A 82 16.30 5.68 11.86
CA GLN A 82 16.60 6.92 11.12
C GLN A 82 16.90 8.15 11.99
N GLY A 83 16.51 8.11 13.26
CA GLY A 83 16.77 9.17 14.24
C GLY A 83 18.14 9.05 14.92
N HIS A 84 18.91 8.01 14.60
CA HIS A 84 20.20 7.76 15.21
C HIS A 84 21.20 8.89 14.96
N ALA A 85 22.01 9.23 15.97
CA ALA A 85 22.96 10.35 15.97
C ALA A 85 23.90 10.36 14.76
N ARG A 86 24.25 9.19 14.23
CA ARG A 86 25.09 9.00 13.05
C ARG A 86 24.63 9.75 11.80
N PHE A 87 23.32 10.02 11.68
CA PHE A 87 22.77 10.74 10.53
C PHE A 87 22.85 12.26 10.65
N GLY A 88 23.33 12.78 11.80
CA GLY A 88 23.59 14.20 12.01
C GLY A 88 22.36 15.07 11.71
N ASN A 89 22.52 16.05 10.81
CA ASN A 89 21.44 16.95 10.42
C ASN A 89 20.40 16.30 9.50
N ALA A 90 20.58 15.06 9.02
CA ALA A 90 19.56 14.39 8.21
C ALA A 90 18.48 13.68 9.03
N ARG A 91 18.71 13.47 10.34
CA ARG A 91 17.85 12.69 11.23
C ARG A 91 16.37 13.05 11.13
N ASN A 92 15.53 12.01 11.24
CA ASN A 92 14.07 12.08 11.30
C ASN A 92 13.38 12.70 10.07
N ARG A 93 14.06 12.80 8.92
CA ARG A 93 13.54 13.47 7.71
C ARG A 93 13.69 12.64 6.45
N GLN A 94 14.45 11.57 6.53
CA GLN A 94 14.87 10.76 5.41
C GLN A 94 13.96 9.54 5.16
N CYS A 95 12.84 9.39 5.88
CA CYS A 95 11.96 8.21 5.79
C CYS A 95 11.55 7.88 4.35
N GLY A 96 11.06 8.86 3.57
CA GLY A 96 10.67 8.63 2.18
C GLY A 96 11.82 8.14 1.28
N ALA A 97 13.02 8.68 1.46
CA ALA A 97 14.21 8.22 0.73
C ALA A 97 14.65 6.82 1.17
N ILE A 98 14.60 6.52 2.48
CA ILE A 98 14.88 5.18 3.01
C ILE A 98 13.87 4.15 2.48
N SER A 99 12.58 4.47 2.49
CA SER A 99 11.54 3.58 1.97
C SER A 99 11.70 3.30 0.47
N LEU A 100 12.08 4.32 -0.32
CA LEU A 100 12.41 4.08 -1.72
C LEU A 100 13.64 3.16 -1.86
N THR A 101 14.71 3.45 -1.13
CA THR A 101 15.92 2.60 -1.14
C THR A 101 15.61 1.16 -0.76
N ALA A 102 14.71 0.93 0.21
CA ALA A 102 14.26 -0.42 0.57
C ALA A 102 13.65 -1.16 -0.63
N LEU A 103 12.76 -0.52 -1.40
CA LEU A 103 12.16 -1.10 -2.60
C LEU A 103 13.21 -1.42 -3.68
N LEU A 104 14.22 -0.55 -3.86
CA LEU A 104 15.31 -0.81 -4.80
C LEU A 104 16.19 -1.97 -4.34
N MET A 105 16.46 -2.06 -3.04
CA MET A 105 17.23 -3.15 -2.45
C MET A 105 16.51 -4.49 -2.64
N CYS A 106 15.17 -4.52 -2.53
CA CYS A 106 14.36 -5.71 -2.81
C CYS A 106 14.50 -6.25 -4.25
N LYS A 107 14.98 -5.43 -5.20
CA LYS A 107 15.32 -5.87 -6.56
C LYS A 107 16.68 -6.53 -6.69
N MET A 108 17.52 -6.39 -5.67
CA MET A 108 18.87 -6.95 -5.62
C MET A 108 18.96 -8.15 -4.68
N LYS A 109 18.20 -8.11 -3.57
CA LYS A 109 18.11 -9.20 -2.59
C LYS A 109 16.65 -9.32 -2.12
N SER A 110 16.14 -10.55 -2.12
CA SER A 110 14.83 -10.87 -1.54
C SER A 110 14.72 -10.30 -0.12
N VAL A 111 13.62 -9.61 0.18
CA VAL A 111 13.38 -9.03 1.51
C VAL A 111 13.23 -10.12 2.57
N LEU A 112 12.79 -11.31 2.16
CA LEU A 112 12.63 -12.46 3.04
C LEU A 112 13.96 -13.06 3.51
N THR A 113 15.09 -12.72 2.88
CA THR A 113 16.43 -13.17 3.27
C THR A 113 17.27 -12.05 3.89
N TRP A 114 16.64 -10.93 4.24
CA TRP A 114 17.35 -9.84 4.90
C TRP A 114 17.80 -10.23 6.30
N GLU A 115 18.96 -9.72 6.66
CA GLU A 115 19.56 -9.70 7.99
C GLU A 115 19.54 -8.24 8.51
N PRO A 116 19.76 -8.00 9.82
CA PRO A 116 19.80 -6.64 10.37
C PRO A 116 20.72 -5.68 9.61
N GLU A 117 21.84 -6.20 9.09
CA GLU A 117 22.83 -5.49 8.30
C GLU A 117 22.26 -4.95 6.98
N ASP A 118 21.37 -5.70 6.33
CA ASP A 118 20.69 -5.28 5.12
C ASP A 118 19.77 -4.08 5.38
N LEU A 119 19.01 -4.14 6.49
CA LEU A 119 18.14 -3.03 6.90
C LEU A 119 18.97 -1.81 7.28
N ASP A 120 20.04 -1.99 8.04
CA ASP A 120 20.97 -0.91 8.41
C ASP A 120 21.57 -0.23 7.17
N GLU A 121 21.92 -1.00 6.14
CA GLU A 121 22.44 -0.50 4.88
C GLU A 121 21.37 0.26 4.07
N VAL A 122 20.12 -0.21 4.07
CA VAL A 122 18.97 0.53 3.53
C VAL A 122 18.83 1.90 4.19
N LEU A 123 18.97 1.98 5.52
CA LEU A 123 18.95 3.26 6.24
C LEU A 123 20.13 4.18 5.86
N VAL A 124 21.33 3.62 5.68
CA VAL A 124 22.53 4.36 5.27
C VAL A 124 22.37 4.92 3.87
N GLN A 125 22.07 4.07 2.89
CA GLN A 125 21.93 4.46 1.48
C GLN A 125 20.73 5.38 1.26
N GLY A 126 19.61 5.15 1.95
CA GLY A 126 18.46 6.07 1.95
C GLY A 126 18.81 7.45 2.49
N THR A 127 19.66 7.52 3.53
CA THR A 127 20.15 8.81 4.04
C THR A 127 21.11 9.50 3.05
N VAL A 128 21.93 8.74 2.31
CA VAL A 128 22.77 9.27 1.22
C VAL A 128 21.91 9.88 0.13
N LEU A 129 20.86 9.17 -0.31
CA LEU A 129 19.89 9.69 -1.27
C LEU A 129 19.22 10.99 -0.77
N TYR A 130 18.71 11.00 0.47
CA TYR A 130 18.11 12.19 1.07
C TYR A 130 19.07 13.40 1.04
N ARG A 131 20.32 13.21 1.48
CA ARG A 131 21.34 14.27 1.49
C ARG A 131 21.62 14.79 0.09
N SER A 132 21.72 13.90 -0.89
CA SER A 132 21.93 14.26 -2.30
C SER A 132 20.76 15.09 -2.85
N MET A 133 19.52 14.67 -2.60
CA MET A 133 18.33 15.44 -2.97
C MET A 133 18.32 16.82 -2.32
N ARG A 134 18.66 16.90 -1.04
CA ARG A 134 18.73 18.17 -0.30
C ARG A 134 19.80 19.10 -0.86
N ALA A 135 21.00 18.58 -1.13
CA ALA A 135 22.11 19.36 -1.70
C ALA A 135 21.79 19.90 -3.10
N GLN A 136 20.98 19.16 -3.87
CA GLN A 136 20.51 19.57 -5.19
C GLN A 136 19.28 20.49 -5.17
N GLY A 137 18.79 20.88 -3.98
CA GLY A 137 17.58 21.72 -3.85
C GLY A 137 16.30 21.05 -4.35
N LYS A 138 16.26 19.70 -4.40
CA LYS A 138 15.11 18.94 -4.92
C LYS A 138 13.97 18.75 -3.91
N ILE A 139 14.22 19.04 -2.64
CA ILE A 139 13.23 18.96 -1.57
C ILE A 139 12.54 20.32 -1.46
N ARG A 140 11.25 20.38 -1.81
CA ARG A 140 10.46 21.62 -1.92
C ARG A 140 9.64 21.92 -0.68
N ASP A 141 9.90 21.25 0.44
CA ASP A 141 9.29 21.56 1.73
C ASP A 141 9.77 22.93 2.25
N HIS A 142 9.29 23.97 1.57
CA HIS A 142 9.49 25.39 1.83
C HIS A 142 8.48 25.91 2.86
N VAL A 143 7.40 25.17 3.09
CA VAL A 143 6.24 25.65 3.87
C VAL A 143 6.58 25.75 5.36
N ASP A 144 7.53 24.95 5.87
CA ASP A 144 8.00 25.06 7.26
C ASP A 144 9.51 24.81 7.43
N GLY A 145 10.27 24.66 6.34
CA GLY A 145 11.71 24.33 6.41
C GLY A 145 12.02 23.00 7.12
N ARG A 146 10.99 22.16 7.33
CA ARG A 146 11.10 20.89 8.04
C ARG A 146 11.98 19.94 7.26
N GLY A 147 11.91 19.96 5.93
CA GLY A 147 12.79 19.19 5.04
C GLY A 147 12.28 17.77 4.83
N TYR A 148 10.98 17.55 4.91
CA TYR A 148 10.38 16.28 4.51
C TYR A 148 10.33 16.14 2.99
N ILE A 149 10.41 14.90 2.51
CA ILE A 149 10.32 14.57 1.10
C ILE A 149 8.90 14.13 0.77
N ALA A 150 8.28 14.78 -0.20
CA ALA A 150 7.06 14.27 -0.83
C ALA A 150 7.40 13.07 -1.71
N VAL A 151 6.51 12.07 -1.80
CA VAL A 151 6.71 10.93 -2.72
C VAL A 151 6.91 11.41 -4.16
N SER A 152 6.22 12.47 -4.57
CA SER A 152 6.35 13.10 -5.89
C SER A 152 7.70 13.76 -6.17
N GLU A 153 8.52 14.01 -5.14
CA GLU A 153 9.87 14.57 -5.25
C GLU A 153 10.95 13.49 -5.38
N LEU A 154 10.61 12.24 -5.09
CA LEU A 154 11.55 11.12 -5.19
C LEU A 154 12.03 10.92 -6.64
N PRO A 155 13.29 10.50 -6.82
CA PRO A 155 13.87 10.38 -8.15
C PRO A 155 13.23 9.24 -8.94
N ARG A 156 13.02 9.48 -10.25
CA ARG A 156 12.65 8.43 -11.22
C ARG A 156 13.84 7.62 -11.73
N ARG A 157 15.06 8.06 -11.44
CA ARG A 157 16.30 7.36 -11.76
C ARG A 157 17.28 7.51 -10.61
N HIS A 158 17.79 6.41 -10.09
CA HIS A 158 18.72 6.41 -8.98
C HIS A 158 19.77 5.32 -9.15
N ARG A 159 21.00 5.59 -8.71
CA ARG A 159 22.06 4.60 -8.64
C ARG A 159 22.20 4.16 -7.19
N LEU A 160 22.02 2.87 -6.95
CA LEU A 160 22.24 2.23 -5.66
C LEU A 160 23.39 1.23 -5.83
N TRP A 161 24.50 1.45 -5.12
CA TRP A 161 25.79 0.80 -5.33
C TRP A 161 26.27 0.87 -6.79
N ASN A 162 26.31 -0.27 -7.48
CA ASN A 162 26.72 -0.43 -8.87
C ASN A 162 25.54 -0.69 -9.82
N CYS A 163 24.30 -0.64 -9.34
CA CYS A 163 23.09 -0.79 -10.13
C CYS A 163 22.42 0.57 -10.37
N VAL A 164 21.95 0.80 -11.59
CA VAL A 164 21.14 1.97 -11.96
C VAL A 164 19.71 1.53 -12.17
N PHE A 165 18.79 2.20 -11.50
CA PHE A 165 17.37 1.92 -11.52
C PHE A 165 16.59 2.97 -12.30
N THR A 166 15.60 2.53 -13.06
CA THR A 166 14.44 3.35 -13.45
C THR A 166 13.28 3.03 -12.52
N ILE A 167 12.58 4.06 -12.08
CA ILE A 167 11.58 4.01 -11.03
C ILE A 167 10.31 4.69 -11.56
N ASP A 168 9.26 3.89 -11.64
CA ASP A 168 7.94 4.30 -12.08
C ASP A 168 7.01 4.35 -10.87
N PHE A 169 6.50 5.54 -10.55
CA PHE A 169 5.49 5.75 -9.52
C PHE A 169 4.10 5.70 -10.15
N ALA A 170 3.23 4.85 -9.60
CA ALA A 170 1.82 4.81 -9.95
C ALA A 170 1.06 6.02 -9.41
N GLU A 171 -0.22 6.13 -9.74
CA GLU A 171 -1.12 7.08 -9.09
C GLU A 171 -1.20 6.80 -7.58
N SER A 172 -1.24 7.87 -6.79
CA SER A 172 -1.36 7.78 -5.33
C SER A 172 -2.83 7.69 -4.92
N PHE A 173 -3.16 6.70 -4.10
CA PHE A 173 -4.46 6.66 -3.41
C PHE A 173 -4.36 7.33 -2.04
N THR A 174 -5.41 8.03 -1.65
CA THR A 174 -5.48 8.73 -0.35
C THR A 174 -6.73 8.36 0.41
N GLY A 175 -6.71 8.53 1.72
CA GLY A 175 -7.88 8.30 2.56
C GLY A 175 -7.59 8.53 4.04
N ILE A 176 -8.51 8.08 4.87
CA ILE A 176 -8.42 7.99 6.33
C ILE A 176 -8.40 6.51 6.68
N VAL A 177 -7.44 6.08 7.50
CA VAL A 177 -7.37 4.70 7.99
C VAL A 177 -8.56 4.46 8.93
N HIS A 178 -9.15 3.25 8.89
CA HIS A 178 -10.37 2.86 9.63
C HIS A 178 -11.68 3.48 9.11
N VAL A 179 -11.68 4.00 7.87
CA VAL A 179 -12.90 4.42 7.17
C VAL A 179 -13.13 3.49 5.99
N ASP A 180 -14.16 2.68 6.10
CA ASP A 180 -14.50 1.63 5.12
C ASP A 180 -15.49 2.10 4.05
N ASP A 181 -16.21 3.19 4.31
CA ASP A 181 -17.14 3.80 3.36
C ASP A 181 -16.98 5.31 3.31
N TYR A 182 -17.02 5.85 2.09
CA TYR A 182 -16.93 7.28 1.82
C TYR A 182 -18.21 7.73 1.15
N ASP A 183 -18.66 8.92 1.54
CA ASP A 183 -19.72 9.63 0.84
C ASP A 183 -19.46 9.62 -0.68
N HIS A 184 -20.52 9.46 -1.47
CA HIS A 184 -20.42 9.39 -2.92
C HIS A 184 -19.66 10.60 -3.52
N ALA A 185 -19.75 11.78 -2.91
CA ALA A 185 -19.02 12.97 -3.34
C ALA A 185 -17.49 12.87 -3.16
N LEU A 186 -16.99 11.90 -2.40
CA LEU A 186 -15.57 11.71 -2.10
C LEU A 186 -14.94 10.50 -2.80
N ARG A 187 -15.71 9.69 -3.54
CA ARG A 187 -15.24 8.44 -4.15
C ARG A 187 -14.11 8.62 -5.18
N ASP A 188 -14.02 9.80 -5.80
CA ASP A 188 -12.96 10.12 -6.77
C ASP A 188 -11.68 10.64 -6.11
N VAL A 189 -11.71 10.90 -4.80
CA VAL A 189 -10.64 11.61 -4.10
C VAL A 189 -10.14 10.89 -2.84
N ALA A 190 -10.91 9.91 -2.35
CA ALA A 190 -10.55 9.10 -1.21
C ALA A 190 -11.01 7.65 -1.41
N MET A 191 -10.28 6.73 -0.79
CA MET A 191 -10.52 5.29 -0.90
C MET A 191 -10.33 4.60 0.46
N PRO A 192 -11.09 3.54 0.76
CA PRO A 192 -10.78 2.65 1.88
C PRO A 192 -9.38 2.06 1.76
N PHE A 193 -8.71 1.89 2.90
CA PHE A 193 -7.29 1.51 2.91
C PHE A 193 -7.06 0.12 2.32
N ASP A 194 -7.90 -0.86 2.68
CA ASP A 194 -7.87 -2.23 2.20
C ASP A 194 -8.02 -2.32 0.66
N VAL A 195 -8.94 -1.55 0.08
CA VAL A 195 -9.11 -1.45 -1.37
C VAL A 195 -7.88 -0.81 -2.01
N ALA A 196 -7.37 0.29 -1.44
CA ALA A 196 -6.22 1.01 -1.97
C ALA A 196 -4.96 0.11 -2.02
N ILE A 197 -4.68 -0.61 -0.94
CA ILE A 197 -3.48 -1.46 -0.86
C ILE A 197 -3.60 -2.70 -1.74
N GLN A 198 -4.78 -3.32 -1.86
CA GLN A 198 -4.98 -4.44 -2.78
C GLN A 198 -4.75 -4.01 -4.24
N ARG A 199 -5.35 -2.90 -4.66
CA ARG A 199 -5.14 -2.35 -6.02
C ARG A 199 -3.68 -2.02 -6.28
N THR A 200 -3.02 -1.44 -5.29
CA THR A 200 -1.61 -1.06 -5.41
C THR A 200 -0.70 -2.28 -5.53
N LEU A 201 -0.84 -3.28 -4.65
CA LEU A 201 0.00 -4.47 -4.63
C LEU A 201 -0.33 -5.49 -5.74
N LEU A 202 -1.42 -5.29 -6.48
CA LEU A 202 -1.76 -6.12 -7.63
C LEU A 202 -0.88 -5.83 -8.85
N SER A 203 -0.48 -4.56 -9.04
CA SER A 203 0.16 -4.07 -10.27
C SER A 203 1.55 -3.46 -10.05
N ASN A 204 2.04 -3.49 -8.81
CA ASN A 204 3.32 -2.88 -8.44
C ASN A 204 4.18 -3.84 -7.62
N ASP A 205 5.50 -3.70 -7.77
CA ASP A 205 6.51 -4.43 -6.99
C ASP A 205 6.36 -4.20 -5.48
N GLY A 206 5.92 -3.00 -5.13
CA GLY A 206 5.60 -2.60 -3.77
C GLY A 206 5.01 -1.21 -3.77
N CYS A 207 4.94 -0.59 -2.60
CA CYS A 207 4.41 0.74 -2.44
C CYS A 207 5.02 1.51 -1.28
N LEU A 208 4.89 2.83 -1.37
CA LEU A 208 5.20 3.77 -0.32
C LEU A 208 3.91 4.17 0.38
N LEU A 209 3.82 3.88 1.67
CA LEU A 209 2.71 4.25 2.53
C LEU A 209 3.15 5.39 3.45
N THR A 210 2.48 6.53 3.36
CA THR A 210 2.66 7.65 4.28
C THR A 210 1.46 7.79 5.20
N ILE A 211 1.67 7.67 6.51
CA ILE A 211 0.67 7.95 7.56
C ILE A 211 1.31 8.93 8.55
N CYS A 212 0.64 10.04 8.86
CA CYS A 212 1.12 11.01 9.85
C CYS A 212 2.57 11.51 9.62
N ALA A 213 2.94 11.74 8.36
CA ALA A 213 4.30 12.11 7.90
C ALA A 213 5.38 11.01 8.05
N ASN A 214 5.01 9.81 8.51
CA ASN A 214 5.88 8.65 8.49
C ASN A 214 5.66 7.89 7.18
N THR A 215 6.68 7.85 6.33
CA THR A 215 6.67 7.04 5.11
C THR A 215 7.36 5.72 5.37
N CYS A 216 6.71 4.62 4.97
CA CYS A 216 7.18 3.25 5.08
C CYS A 216 7.10 2.57 3.71
N ALA A 217 7.89 1.52 3.49
CA ALA A 217 7.76 0.68 2.29
C ALA A 217 6.97 -0.59 2.61
N ILE A 218 6.13 -1.00 1.67
CA ILE A 218 5.46 -2.29 1.70
C ILE A 218 5.85 -3.04 0.42
N VAL A 219 6.29 -4.28 0.57
CA VAL A 219 6.76 -5.12 -0.53
C VAL A 219 5.93 -6.40 -0.54
N LYS A 220 5.53 -6.83 -1.73
CA LYS A 220 4.94 -8.15 -1.95
C LYS A 220 5.99 -9.04 -2.60
N GLU A 221 6.32 -10.14 -1.94
CA GLU A 221 7.27 -11.13 -2.46
C GLU A 221 6.62 -12.52 -2.46
N GLY A 222 6.24 -12.98 -3.65
CA GLY A 222 5.40 -14.17 -3.81
C GLY A 222 4.05 -13.99 -3.10
N SER A 223 3.76 -14.87 -2.13
CA SER A 223 2.57 -14.81 -1.27
C SER A 223 2.79 -14.05 0.04
N LYS A 224 4.02 -13.60 0.34
CA LYS A 224 4.36 -12.92 1.58
C LYS A 224 4.44 -11.41 1.39
N PHE A 225 4.30 -10.69 2.50
CA PHE A 225 4.41 -9.24 2.54
C PHE A 225 5.44 -8.81 3.58
N ALA A 226 6.18 -7.75 3.27
CA ALA A 226 7.11 -7.11 4.19
C ALA A 226 6.74 -5.64 4.37
N PHE A 227 6.61 -5.19 5.62
CA PHE A 227 6.45 -3.79 5.99
C PHE A 227 7.76 -3.29 6.58
N ILE A 228 8.42 -2.35 5.89
CA ILE A 228 9.72 -1.80 6.27
C ILE A 228 9.51 -0.42 6.89
N ASP A 229 9.90 -0.27 8.14
CA ASP A 229 9.76 0.94 8.95
C ASP A 229 11.11 1.41 9.46
N SER A 230 11.54 2.59 9.01
CA SER A 230 12.82 3.19 9.39
C SER A 230 12.80 3.87 10.77
N HIS A 231 11.63 4.03 11.39
CA HIS A 231 11.47 4.65 12.69
C HIS A 231 11.64 3.61 13.81
N ALA A 232 11.87 4.09 15.04
CA ALA A 232 11.92 3.22 16.21
C ALA A 232 10.52 2.69 16.56
N ASN A 233 9.52 3.58 16.66
CA ASN A 233 8.13 3.26 16.99
C ASN A 233 8.00 2.29 18.18
N GLY A 234 8.78 2.53 19.24
CA GLY A 234 8.80 1.72 20.46
C GLY A 234 9.49 0.36 20.32
N ARG A 235 10.18 0.09 19.21
CA ARG A 235 10.91 -1.16 18.98
C ARG A 235 12.36 -0.99 19.40
N VAL A 236 12.84 -1.99 20.14
CA VAL A 236 14.22 -2.05 20.63
C VAL A 236 14.94 -3.26 20.06
N ASN A 237 16.23 -3.11 19.77
CA ASN A 237 17.11 -4.21 19.39
C ASN A 237 17.49 -5.06 20.62
N GLN A 238 18.29 -6.11 20.40
CA GLN A 238 18.77 -7.01 21.46
C GLN A 238 19.58 -6.31 22.57
N LYS A 239 20.08 -5.09 22.30
CA LYS A 239 20.82 -4.25 23.25
C LYS A 239 19.91 -3.25 23.99
N GLY A 240 18.59 -3.32 23.80
CA GLY A 240 17.62 -2.40 24.40
C GLY A 240 17.63 -1.00 23.77
N GLN A 241 18.17 -0.83 22.57
CA GLN A 241 18.25 0.46 21.88
C GLN A 241 17.18 0.57 20.81
N ASP A 242 16.58 1.75 20.68
CA ASP A 242 15.62 2.09 19.64
C ASP A 242 16.12 1.71 18.24
N ALA A 243 15.29 1.00 17.46
CA ALA A 243 15.71 0.42 16.20
C ALA A 243 14.59 0.36 15.15
N SER A 244 15.01 0.43 13.88
CA SER A 244 14.13 0.19 12.72
C SER A 244 13.72 -1.28 12.63
N CYS A 245 12.69 -1.59 11.83
CA CYS A 245 12.27 -2.98 11.64
C CYS A 245 11.73 -3.31 10.25
N VAL A 246 11.74 -4.61 9.94
CA VAL A 246 10.89 -5.21 8.91
C VAL A 246 9.92 -6.18 9.59
N ALA A 247 8.63 -6.04 9.29
CA ALA A 247 7.61 -6.97 9.73
C ALA A 247 7.13 -7.84 8.57
N TYR A 248 7.13 -9.15 8.76
CA TYR A 248 6.71 -10.10 7.73
C TYR A 248 5.30 -10.63 8.00
N PHE A 249 4.58 -10.89 6.91
CA PHE A 249 3.20 -11.35 6.93
C PHE A 249 2.98 -12.41 5.86
N SER A 250 2.24 -13.46 6.21
CA SER A 250 1.87 -14.56 5.31
C SER A 250 0.60 -14.29 4.50
N CYS A 251 -0.23 -13.35 4.93
CA CYS A 251 -1.47 -12.96 4.24
C CYS A 251 -1.72 -11.45 4.34
N VAL A 252 -2.53 -10.92 3.43
CA VAL A 252 -2.76 -9.48 3.30
C VAL A 252 -3.61 -8.94 4.47
N GLU A 253 -4.49 -9.75 5.04
CA GLU A 253 -5.36 -9.42 6.17
C GLU A 253 -4.55 -9.13 7.44
N SER A 254 -3.48 -9.92 7.66
CA SER A 254 -2.56 -9.71 8.79
C SER A 254 -1.74 -8.41 8.62
N LEU A 255 -1.40 -8.06 7.38
CA LEU A 255 -0.81 -6.76 7.04
C LEU A 255 -1.79 -5.61 7.31
N PHE A 256 -3.07 -5.74 6.94
CA PHE A 256 -4.09 -4.70 7.22
C PHE A 256 -4.24 -4.46 8.71
N THR A 257 -4.41 -5.54 9.47
CA THR A 257 -4.53 -5.49 10.93
C THR A 257 -3.32 -4.79 11.55
N PHE A 258 -2.13 -5.07 11.04
CA PHE A 258 -0.93 -4.38 11.49
C PHE A 258 -0.93 -2.89 11.14
N VAL A 259 -1.24 -2.51 9.90
CA VAL A 259 -1.26 -1.09 9.50
C VAL A 259 -2.34 -0.30 10.26
N TYR A 260 -3.47 -0.93 10.56
CA TYR A 260 -4.53 -0.39 11.40
C TYR A 260 -4.04 -0.08 12.82
N ASN A 261 -3.31 -1.00 13.44
CA ASN A 261 -2.71 -0.78 14.75
C ASN A 261 -1.57 0.25 14.70
N PHE A 262 -0.76 0.23 13.64
CA PHE A 262 0.27 1.23 13.38
C PHE A 262 -0.32 2.63 13.28
N ALA A 263 -1.40 2.82 12.53
CA ALA A 263 -2.11 4.10 12.42
C ALA A 263 -2.65 4.59 13.78
N ARG A 264 -3.19 3.68 14.61
CA ARG A 264 -3.67 4.00 15.96
C ARG A 264 -2.55 4.44 16.90
N SER A 265 -1.34 3.90 16.75
CA SER A 265 -0.21 4.27 17.62
C SER A 265 0.21 5.73 17.52
N PHE A 266 -0.24 6.46 16.49
CA PHE A 266 -0.02 7.91 16.40
C PHE A 266 -0.93 8.73 17.31
N GLY A 267 -1.97 8.14 17.90
CA GLY A 267 -2.89 8.83 18.81
C GLY A 267 -3.66 9.99 18.14
N VAL A 268 -3.93 9.88 16.84
CA VAL A 268 -4.71 10.86 16.08
C VAL A 268 -6.09 10.29 15.74
N ASP A 269 -7.13 11.11 15.83
CA ASP A 269 -8.51 10.65 15.58
C ASP A 269 -8.76 10.32 14.11
N THR A 270 -8.09 11.04 13.20
CA THR A 270 -8.25 10.90 11.75
C THR A 270 -6.90 10.66 11.06
N PRO A 271 -6.33 9.45 11.20
CA PRO A 271 -5.05 9.10 10.58
C PRO A 271 -5.19 9.04 9.06
N ARG A 272 -4.77 10.11 8.36
CA ARG A 272 -4.77 10.15 6.91
C ARG A 272 -3.63 9.31 6.34
N PHE A 273 -3.89 8.61 5.24
CA PHE A 273 -2.89 7.89 4.48
C PHE A 273 -2.75 8.43 3.05
N GLU A 274 -1.54 8.27 2.50
CA GLU A 274 -1.23 8.33 1.08
C GLU A 274 -0.47 7.06 0.71
N LEU A 275 -0.88 6.38 -0.36
CA LEU A 275 -0.31 5.12 -0.81
C LEU A 275 0.05 5.23 -2.29
N THR A 276 1.34 5.07 -2.62
CA THR A 276 1.82 5.18 -4.00
C THR A 276 2.51 3.89 -4.41
N GLY A 277 2.01 3.26 -5.47
CA GLY A 277 2.65 2.08 -6.08
C GLY A 277 4.00 2.44 -6.71
N VAL A 278 4.95 1.51 -6.62
CA VAL A 278 6.30 1.69 -7.17
C VAL A 278 6.69 0.45 -7.96
N ASN A 279 7.13 0.66 -9.20
CA ASN A 279 7.78 -0.34 -10.04
C ASN A 279 9.23 0.09 -10.30
N ALA A 280 10.18 -0.81 -10.05
CA ALA A 280 11.60 -0.54 -10.21
C ALA A 280 12.26 -1.57 -11.12
N ARG A 281 13.07 -1.10 -12.08
CA ARG A 281 13.83 -1.96 -13.00
C ARG A 281 15.30 -1.56 -12.99
N ILE A 282 16.18 -2.56 -12.93
CA ILE A 282 17.62 -2.37 -13.14
C ILE A 282 17.83 -2.18 -14.65
N ILE A 283 18.47 -1.09 -15.04
CA ILE A 283 18.76 -0.77 -16.46
C ILE A 283 20.25 -0.82 -16.78
N ASP A 284 21.11 -0.84 -15.75
CA ASP A 284 22.57 -0.95 -15.90
C ASP A 284 23.17 -1.43 -14.56
N GLY A 285 24.29 -2.15 -14.63
CA GLY A 285 25.00 -2.71 -13.49
C GLY A 285 24.88 -4.23 -13.30
N SER A 286 25.80 -4.79 -12.51
CA SER A 286 25.80 -6.19 -12.09
C SER A 286 25.47 -6.28 -10.61
N ILE A 287 24.64 -7.22 -10.16
CA ILE A 287 24.41 -7.44 -8.73
C ILE A 287 25.72 -7.98 -8.13
N GLN A 288 26.46 -7.13 -7.41
CA GLN A 288 27.63 -7.52 -6.63
C GLN A 288 27.33 -7.06 -5.20
N MET A 289 26.55 -7.84 -4.47
CA MET A 289 26.54 -7.71 -3.02
C MET A 289 27.86 -8.28 -2.52
N SER A 290 28.56 -7.54 -1.64
CA SER A 290 29.76 -8.03 -1.00
C SER A 290 29.40 -9.28 -0.19
N ASN A 291 29.69 -10.46 -0.74
CA ASN A 291 29.62 -11.73 -0.02
C ASN A 291 30.67 -11.68 1.10
N ALA A 292 30.20 -11.53 2.34
CA ALA A 292 30.89 -12.20 3.44
C ALA A 292 30.41 -13.65 3.45
N SER A 293 31.34 -14.57 3.19
CA SER A 293 31.24 -16.04 3.29
C SER A 293 30.76 -16.77 2.02
N SER A 294 31.69 -17.50 1.41
CA SER A 294 31.50 -18.34 0.23
C SER A 294 30.68 -19.61 0.53
N CYS A 295 29.65 -19.87 -0.26
CA CYS A 295 29.23 -21.24 -0.60
C CYS A 295 28.79 -21.25 -2.07
N THR A 296 29.61 -21.84 -2.94
CA THR A 296 29.26 -22.13 -4.33
C THR A 296 28.13 -23.14 -4.39
N MET A 297 27.01 -22.83 -5.07
CA MET A 297 26.17 -23.83 -5.73
C MET A 297 25.61 -23.27 -7.04
N SER A 298 25.60 -24.14 -8.03
CA SER A 298 25.47 -23.92 -9.46
C SER A 298 24.13 -23.30 -9.89
N SER A 299 24.22 -22.32 -10.77
CA SER A 299 23.13 -21.71 -11.54
C SER A 299 22.76 -22.55 -12.76
N ALA A 300 21.60 -23.23 -12.72
CA ALA A 300 20.81 -23.59 -13.90
C ALA A 300 19.41 -24.06 -13.47
N ASN A 301 18.39 -23.65 -14.23
CA ASN A 301 16.99 -24.12 -14.20
C ASN A 301 15.99 -23.40 -13.27
N CYS A 302 15.66 -22.13 -13.54
CA CYS A 302 14.37 -21.56 -13.14
C CYS A 302 13.80 -20.56 -14.19
N LEU A 303 13.85 -20.86 -15.48
CA LEU A 303 13.20 -20.03 -16.52
C LEU A 303 12.70 -20.92 -17.68
N ALA A 304 11.68 -21.73 -17.42
CA ALA A 304 10.82 -22.28 -18.48
C ALA A 304 9.53 -22.80 -17.84
N GLY A 305 8.38 -22.20 -18.18
CA GLY A 305 7.06 -22.76 -17.88
C GLY A 305 6.15 -21.90 -17.01
N TYR A 306 5.93 -20.63 -17.36
CA TYR A 306 4.79 -19.87 -16.81
C TYR A 306 4.39 -18.69 -17.73
N SER A 307 4.13 -18.95 -19.01
CA SER A 307 3.71 -17.89 -19.95
C SER A 307 2.36 -18.12 -20.63
N ASP A 308 1.92 -19.36 -20.89
CA ASP A 308 0.94 -19.54 -21.97
C ASP A 308 -0.47 -19.93 -21.53
N VAL A 309 -0.74 -20.15 -20.23
CA VAL A 309 -2.09 -20.53 -19.75
C VAL A 309 -2.87 -19.36 -19.14
N VAL A 310 -2.21 -18.28 -18.72
CA VAL A 310 -2.88 -17.14 -18.04
C VAL A 310 -3.28 -16.03 -19.03
N LYS A 311 -2.68 -15.97 -20.23
CA LYS A 311 -3.02 -14.97 -21.24
C LYS A 311 -4.40 -15.20 -21.87
N ASP A 312 -4.82 -16.46 -22.01
CA ASP A 312 -6.10 -16.79 -22.65
C ASP A 312 -7.33 -16.56 -21.73
N ALA A 313 -7.15 -16.63 -20.40
CA ALA A 313 -8.25 -16.34 -19.47
C ALA A 313 -8.58 -14.84 -19.38
N ILE A 314 -7.61 -13.95 -19.67
CA ILE A 314 -7.77 -12.50 -19.56
C ILE A 314 -8.47 -11.90 -20.80
N LEU A 315 -8.32 -12.52 -21.98
CA LEU A 315 -8.98 -12.06 -23.21
C LEU A 315 -10.49 -12.35 -23.23
N SER A 316 -10.97 -13.39 -22.53
CA SER A 316 -12.40 -13.74 -22.48
C SER A 316 -13.24 -12.84 -21.55
N LEU A 317 -12.64 -12.13 -20.60
CA LEU A 317 -13.38 -11.18 -19.73
C LEU A 317 -13.54 -9.78 -20.35
N ALA A 318 -12.82 -9.46 -21.43
CA ALA A 318 -12.86 -8.14 -22.07
C ALA A 318 -14.02 -7.94 -23.05
N PHE A 319 -14.79 -8.99 -23.39
CA PHE A 319 -15.87 -8.93 -24.40
C PHE A 319 -17.30 -9.01 -23.85
N ALA A 320 -17.51 -8.94 -22.53
CA ALA A 320 -18.84 -9.00 -21.93
C ALA A 320 -19.25 -7.66 -21.30
N LEU A 321 -19.44 -6.63 -22.12
CA LEU A 321 -20.27 -5.46 -21.76
C LEU A 321 -21.20 -5.15 -22.93
N PRO A 322 -22.52 -4.98 -22.71
CA PRO A 322 -23.46 -4.71 -23.78
C PRO A 322 -23.26 -3.30 -24.34
N VAL A 323 -23.13 -3.22 -25.66
CA VAL A 323 -23.16 -1.98 -26.44
C VAL A 323 -24.56 -1.38 -26.35
N PHE A 324 -24.72 -0.26 -25.64
CA PHE A 324 -25.93 0.56 -25.78
C PHE A 324 -25.83 1.36 -27.08
N SER A 325 -26.66 0.99 -28.06
CA SER A 325 -26.86 1.69 -29.31
C SER A 325 -27.69 2.96 -29.05
N PHE A 326 -27.17 4.12 -29.45
CA PHE A 326 -27.97 5.35 -29.58
C PHE A 326 -28.83 5.22 -30.84
N ALA A 327 -30.15 5.13 -30.67
CA ALA A 327 -31.09 5.31 -31.76
C ALA A 327 -31.35 6.81 -31.96
N SER A 328 -31.05 7.28 -33.16
CA SER A 328 -31.53 8.54 -33.71
C SER A 328 -33.02 8.39 -34.05
N ASP A 329 -33.86 9.31 -33.58
CA ASP A 329 -35.15 9.57 -34.19
C ASP A 329 -35.26 11.07 -34.48
N ASP A 330 -35.47 11.34 -35.77
CA ASP A 330 -35.67 12.64 -36.39
C ASP A 330 -37.10 13.16 -36.18
N GLU A 331 -37.17 14.49 -36.14
CA GLU A 331 -38.27 15.41 -36.50
C GLU A 331 -39.74 15.00 -36.34
N THR A 332 -40.50 15.82 -35.61
CA THR A 332 -41.65 16.52 -36.19
C THR A 332 -42.07 17.76 -35.37
N ASN A 333 -41.81 18.92 -35.97
CA ASN A 333 -42.77 20.00 -36.21
C ASN A 333 -43.65 20.51 -35.04
N CYS A 334 -43.33 21.70 -34.52
CA CYS A 334 -44.35 22.73 -34.25
C CYS A 334 -43.72 24.13 -34.29
N SER A 335 -44.14 24.85 -35.32
CA SER A 335 -44.02 26.29 -35.56
C SER A 335 -44.50 27.16 -34.40
N GLY A 336 -43.84 28.30 -34.20
CA GLY A 336 -44.54 29.55 -33.90
C GLY A 336 -44.01 30.37 -32.72
N LEU A 337 -43.65 31.61 -33.03
CA LEU A 337 -43.68 32.82 -32.18
C LEU A 337 -42.56 32.94 -31.12
N GLU A 338 -41.92 34.08 -30.89
CA GLU A 338 -41.81 35.35 -31.60
C GLU A 338 -40.62 36.07 -30.93
N CYS A 339 -39.80 36.74 -31.72
CA CYS A 339 -38.71 37.57 -31.26
C CYS A 339 -39.28 38.91 -30.74
N ARG A 340 -38.87 39.40 -29.56
CA ARG A 340 -38.74 40.85 -29.28
C ARG A 340 -38.03 41.15 -27.96
N ARG A 341 -36.87 41.81 -28.14
CA ARG A 341 -36.16 42.81 -27.32
C ARG A 341 -35.78 42.49 -25.88
#